data_AF-A0A958EY58-F1
#
_entry.id   AF-A0A958EY58-F1
#
_cell.length_a   1.000
_cell.length_b   1.000
_cell.length_c   1.000
_cell.angle_alpha   90.00
_cell.angle_beta   90.00
_cell.angle_gamma   90.00
#
_symmetry.space_group_name_H-M   'P 1'
#
loop_
_entity.id
_entity.type
_entity.pdbx_description
1 polymer ?
#
loop_
_entity_poly.entity_id
_entity_poly.type
_entity_poly.pdbx_seq_one_letter_code
_entity_poly.pdbx_strand_id
1 'polypeptide(L)'
;NPLHKSLLRETLNTYFPNQTAKNDSLVRAIDSYRAEQITSMQRQRRAKGITSPGKMGDLFGMYLQFILAYVIVMLLTYYGVQTLATIRFVKYQQNDPGYLMQFWRFVNSEPLPKSAGALLPYLNFSVVPLIKAVLKAGLYFIMFSPAYVIAYAFKTRFDTDSLFFLVLLGVISNGLLITYAQKFYTFLLSESRKGYVQTAIVKSLHNNYFQHTPDGIGWPAIFRFNKSFPGHVFGHIYENANFQYMATIKEQASFLITGLVIIEMALNIQGHLCYELLQNLLFNRYDVALAIILGIFAVVKATEIFADYRIFRTRQRFANE
;
A
#
# COMPACT_ATOMS: atom_id res chain seq x y z
N ASN A 1 4.24 12.01 34.22
CA ASN A 1 3.99 13.28 33.51
C ASN A 1 3.82 14.38 34.56
N PRO A 2 4.74 15.36 34.65
CA PRO A 2 4.72 16.40 35.69
C PRO A 2 3.46 17.26 35.68
N LEU A 3 2.83 17.45 34.51
CA LEU A 3 1.60 18.23 34.36
C LEU A 3 0.37 17.58 35.03
N HIS A 4 0.25 16.25 34.93
CA HIS A 4 -0.84 15.52 35.58
C HIS A 4 -0.68 15.52 37.10
N LYS A 5 0.56 15.56 37.59
CA LYS A 5 0.89 15.62 39.01
C LYS A 5 0.52 16.98 39.60
N SER A 6 0.85 18.07 38.89
CA SER A 6 0.48 19.42 39.33
C SER A 6 -1.04 19.60 39.32
N LEU A 7 -1.73 19.19 38.26
CA LEU A 7 -3.19 19.25 38.16
C LEU A 7 -3.89 18.45 39.27
N LEU A 8 -3.46 17.22 39.53
CA LEU A 8 -4.06 16.39 40.59
C LEU A 8 -3.83 17.02 41.98
N ARG A 9 -2.62 17.54 42.24
CA ARG A 9 -2.27 18.22 43.48
C ARG A 9 -3.10 19.49 43.69
N GLU A 10 -3.24 20.28 42.64
CA GLU A 10 -4.01 21.52 42.64
C GLU A 10 -5.50 21.21 42.90
N THR A 11 -6.06 20.24 42.19
CA THR A 11 -7.45 19.80 42.38
C THR A 11 -7.69 19.33 43.82
N LEU A 12 -6.81 18.49 44.39
CA LEU A 12 -6.93 18.02 45.77
C LEU A 12 -6.85 19.15 46.79
N ASN A 13 -6.00 20.15 46.55
CA ASN A 13 -5.88 21.32 47.42
C ASN A 13 -7.06 22.29 47.29
N THR A 14 -7.72 22.35 46.13
CA THR A 14 -8.97 23.11 45.96
C THR A 14 -10.13 22.49 46.72
N TYR A 15 -10.29 21.17 46.68
CA TYR A 15 -11.39 20.47 47.36
C TYR A 15 -11.14 20.22 48.86
N PHE A 16 -9.86 20.06 49.27
CA PHE A 16 -9.47 19.80 50.66
C PHE A 16 -8.31 20.71 51.11
N PRO A 17 -8.54 22.02 51.29
CA PRO A 17 -7.49 23.02 51.51
C PRO A 17 -6.73 22.84 52.84
N ASN A 18 -7.39 22.33 53.89
CA ASN A 18 -6.79 22.15 55.22
C ASN A 18 -5.96 20.86 55.35
N GLN A 19 -5.83 20.08 54.27
CA GLN A 19 -5.16 18.76 54.28
C GLN A 19 -3.97 18.68 53.32
N THR A 20 -3.34 19.82 52.98
CA THR A 20 -2.21 19.92 52.04
C THR A 20 -1.11 18.88 52.29
N ALA A 21 -0.69 18.67 53.54
CA ALA A 21 0.32 17.65 53.87
C ALA A 21 -0.13 16.22 53.55
N LYS A 22 -1.42 15.91 53.70
CA LYS A 22 -2.02 14.61 53.39
C LYS A 22 -2.26 14.45 51.88
N ASN A 23 -2.63 15.53 51.18
CA ASN A 23 -2.78 15.53 49.73
C ASN A 23 -1.42 15.28 49.05
N ASP A 24 -0.36 15.91 49.55
CA ASP A 24 1.00 15.72 49.05
C ASP A 24 1.52 14.30 49.28
N SER A 25 1.21 13.69 50.43
CA SER A 25 1.57 12.29 50.69
C SER A 25 0.79 11.33 49.80
N LEU A 26 -0.47 11.61 49.51
CA LEU A 26 -1.33 10.81 48.65
C LEU A 26 -0.87 10.87 47.19
N VAL A 27 -0.49 12.05 46.68
CA VAL A 27 0.12 12.21 45.36
C VAL A 27 1.46 11.46 45.26
N ARG A 28 2.30 11.53 46.30
CA ARG A 28 3.56 10.77 46.35
C ARG A 28 3.32 9.26 46.39
N ALA A 29 2.32 8.80 47.14
CA ALA A 29 1.94 7.39 47.21
C ALA A 29 1.40 6.86 45.88
N ILE A 30 0.61 7.65 45.16
CA ILE A 30 0.13 7.29 43.81
C ILE A 30 1.30 7.23 42.82
N ASP A 31 2.23 8.19 42.88
CA ASP A 31 3.43 8.18 42.04
C ASP A 31 4.33 6.97 42.34
N SER A 32 4.56 6.64 43.63
CA SER A 32 5.36 5.47 44.02
C SER A 32 4.68 4.17 43.61
N TYR A 33 3.36 4.06 43.77
CA TYR A 33 2.59 2.89 43.34
C TYR A 33 2.66 2.70 41.82
N ARG A 34 2.52 3.79 41.04
CA ARG A 34 2.69 3.74 39.57
C ARG A 34 4.11 3.36 39.17
N ALA A 35 5.13 3.91 39.86
CA ALA A 35 6.52 3.57 39.61
C ALA A 35 6.81 2.10 39.92
N GLU A 36 6.29 1.57 41.03
CA GLU A 36 6.38 0.15 41.38
C GLU A 36 5.62 -0.73 40.41
N GLN A 37 4.45 -0.33 39.92
CA GLN A 37 3.69 -1.07 38.92
C GLN A 37 4.45 -1.16 37.59
N ILE A 38 5.06 -0.07 37.14
CA ILE A 38 5.93 -0.06 35.95
C ILE A 38 7.17 -0.94 36.17
N THR A 39 7.78 -0.84 37.34
CA THR A 39 9.00 -1.59 37.68
C THR A 39 8.74 -3.09 37.83
N SER A 40 7.61 -3.47 38.43
CA SER A 40 7.16 -4.86 38.59
C SER A 40 6.74 -5.45 37.25
N MET A 41 6.03 -4.70 36.40
CA MET A 41 5.78 -5.09 35.00
C MET A 41 7.08 -5.26 34.21
N GLN A 42 8.06 -4.37 34.39
CA GLN A 42 9.39 -4.52 33.79
C GLN A 42 10.12 -5.76 34.28
N ARG A 43 10.09 -6.07 35.59
CA ARG A 43 10.74 -7.25 36.20
C ARG A 43 10.07 -8.57 35.78
N GLN A 44 8.74 -8.68 35.87
CA GLN A 44 8.00 -9.88 35.45
C GLN A 44 8.20 -10.17 33.97
N ARG A 45 8.23 -9.12 33.13
CA ARG A 45 8.46 -9.32 31.69
C ARG A 45 9.95 -9.60 31.41
N ARG A 46 10.92 -9.00 32.11
CA ARG A 46 12.37 -9.25 31.95
C ARG A 46 12.75 -10.70 32.24
N ALA A 47 12.07 -11.35 33.20
CA ALA A 47 12.28 -12.75 33.52
C ALA A 47 11.90 -13.72 32.37
N LYS A 48 11.12 -13.28 31.38
CA LYS A 48 10.75 -14.07 30.19
C LYS A 48 11.50 -13.55 28.96
N GLY A 49 12.79 -13.82 28.84
CA GLY A 49 13.57 -13.58 27.60
C GLY A 49 13.22 -14.56 26.47
N ILE A 50 13.97 -14.52 25.35
CA ILE A 50 13.85 -15.45 24.20
C ILE A 50 13.98 -16.93 24.61
N THR A 51 14.62 -17.20 25.75
CA THR A 51 14.87 -18.55 26.27
C THR A 51 13.61 -19.29 26.73
N SER A 52 12.44 -18.66 26.73
CA SER A 52 11.15 -19.31 27.00
C SER A 52 10.60 -19.96 25.71
N PRO A 53 10.43 -21.29 25.66
CA PRO A 53 9.95 -22.00 24.46
C PRO A 53 8.58 -21.50 23.95
N GLY A 54 7.69 -21.09 24.86
CA GLY A 54 6.38 -20.53 24.51
C GLY A 54 6.48 -19.20 23.77
N LYS A 55 7.36 -18.30 24.21
CA LYS A 55 7.55 -17.00 23.53
C LYS A 55 8.11 -17.14 22.12
N MET A 56 8.96 -18.14 21.88
CA MET A 56 9.53 -18.39 20.57
C MET A 56 8.47 -18.91 19.58
N GLY A 57 7.53 -19.75 20.06
CA GLY A 57 6.37 -20.18 19.29
C GLY A 57 5.45 -19.02 18.92
N ASP A 58 5.12 -18.16 19.90
CA ASP A 58 4.30 -16.97 19.67
C ASP A 58 4.95 -16.05 18.62
N LEU A 59 6.25 -15.75 18.79
CA LEU A 59 7.00 -14.86 17.90
C LEU A 59 7.12 -15.45 16.48
N PHE A 60 7.26 -16.76 16.34
CA PHE A 60 7.22 -17.44 15.05
C PHE A 60 5.86 -17.32 14.37
N GLY A 61 4.76 -17.46 15.13
CA GLY A 61 3.40 -17.25 14.62
C GLY A 61 3.19 -15.84 14.07
N MET A 62 3.64 -14.82 14.82
CA MET A 62 3.60 -13.42 14.40
C MET A 62 4.40 -13.18 13.11
N TYR A 63 5.57 -13.81 13.00
CA TYR A 63 6.38 -13.77 11.79
C TYR A 63 5.69 -14.37 10.59
N LEU A 64 5.09 -15.55 10.74
CA LEU A 64 4.39 -16.23 9.65
C LEU A 64 3.22 -15.38 9.15
N GLN A 65 2.48 -14.76 10.07
CA GLN A 65 1.38 -13.85 9.74
C GLN A 65 1.88 -12.61 8.96
N PHE A 66 3.00 -12.01 9.40
CA PHE A 66 3.63 -10.88 8.71
C PHE A 66 4.10 -11.27 7.30
N ILE A 67 4.77 -12.42 7.15
CA ILE A 67 5.23 -12.94 5.86
C ILE A 67 4.04 -13.22 4.95
N LEU A 68 2.96 -13.81 5.47
CA LEU A 68 1.76 -14.09 4.70
C LEU A 68 1.12 -12.79 4.17
N ALA A 69 0.96 -11.79 5.04
CA ALA A 69 0.45 -10.48 4.64
C ALA A 69 1.37 -9.84 3.58
N TYR A 70 2.68 -9.88 3.78
CA TYR A 70 3.67 -9.40 2.83
C TYR A 70 3.55 -10.06 1.45
N VAL A 71 3.49 -11.38 1.39
CA VAL A 71 3.38 -12.13 0.12
C VAL A 71 2.07 -11.78 -0.60
N ILE A 72 0.94 -11.75 0.13
CA ILE A 72 -0.36 -11.41 -0.44
C ILE A 72 -0.33 -9.99 -1.02
N VAL A 73 0.15 -9.00 -0.26
CA VAL A 73 0.22 -7.61 -0.73
C VAL A 73 1.18 -7.49 -1.91
N MET A 74 2.31 -8.20 -1.90
CA MET A 74 3.26 -8.20 -3.01
C MET A 74 2.61 -8.73 -4.30
N LEU A 75 1.87 -9.83 -4.22
CA LEU A 75 1.14 -10.41 -5.36
C LEU A 75 0.05 -9.47 -5.89
N LEU A 76 -0.77 -8.92 -4.99
CA LEU A 76 -1.86 -8.01 -5.35
C LEU A 76 -1.33 -6.71 -5.95
N THR A 77 -0.28 -6.13 -5.38
CA THR A 77 0.35 -4.91 -5.90
C THR A 77 1.03 -5.18 -7.24
N TYR A 78 1.77 -6.28 -7.40
CA TYR A 78 2.37 -6.66 -8.68
C TYR A 78 1.31 -6.82 -9.79
N TYR A 79 0.24 -7.57 -9.51
CA TYR A 79 -0.87 -7.73 -10.45
C TYR A 79 -1.57 -6.39 -10.76
N GLY A 80 -1.86 -5.60 -9.72
CA GLY A 80 -2.50 -4.30 -9.84
C GLY A 80 -1.69 -3.32 -10.68
N VAL A 81 -0.37 -3.27 -10.49
CA VAL A 81 0.56 -2.44 -11.27
C VAL A 81 0.44 -2.78 -12.76
N GLN A 82 0.53 -4.06 -13.09
CA GLN A 82 0.43 -4.50 -14.48
C GLN A 82 -0.93 -4.15 -15.10
N THR A 83 -2.02 -4.38 -14.38
CA THR A 83 -3.38 -4.13 -14.86
C THR A 83 -3.63 -2.64 -15.05
N LEU A 84 -3.31 -1.79 -14.06
CA LEU A 84 -3.51 -0.34 -14.14
C LEU A 84 -2.68 0.30 -15.24
N ALA A 85 -1.41 -0.09 -15.38
CA ALA A 85 -0.54 0.41 -16.44
C ALA A 85 -1.03 -0.01 -17.83
N THR A 86 -1.50 -1.26 -17.98
CA THR A 86 -2.05 -1.76 -19.25
C THR A 86 -3.31 -0.99 -19.64
N ILE A 87 -4.25 -0.79 -18.70
CA ILE A 87 -5.46 0.02 -18.93
C ILE A 87 -5.08 1.43 -19.37
N ARG A 88 -4.12 2.05 -18.68
CA ARG A 88 -3.67 3.40 -19.00
C ARG A 88 -3.00 3.47 -20.37
N PHE A 89 -2.19 2.47 -20.72
CA PHE A 89 -1.53 2.38 -22.02
C PHE A 89 -2.55 2.21 -23.15
N VAL A 90 -3.52 1.30 -23.01
CA VAL A 90 -4.58 1.10 -23.99
C VAL A 90 -5.39 2.38 -24.20
N LYS A 91 -5.78 3.08 -23.12
CA LYS A 91 -6.48 4.36 -23.21
C LYS A 91 -5.66 5.47 -23.87
N TYR A 92 -4.35 5.49 -23.61
CA TYR A 92 -3.43 6.41 -24.28
C TYR A 92 -3.39 6.15 -25.79
N GLN A 93 -3.31 4.89 -26.22
CA GLN A 93 -3.34 4.53 -27.64
C GLN A 93 -4.70 4.80 -28.31
N GLN A 94 -5.79 4.74 -27.55
CA GLN A 94 -7.14 5.11 -28.02
C GLN A 94 -7.36 6.62 -28.15
N ASN A 95 -6.39 7.47 -27.75
CA ASN A 95 -6.56 8.93 -27.64
C ASN A 95 -7.78 9.35 -26.79
N ASP A 96 -8.18 8.53 -25.81
CA ASP A 96 -9.34 8.81 -24.95
C ASP A 96 -9.04 10.02 -24.04
N PRO A 97 -9.70 11.18 -24.24
CA PRO A 97 -9.47 12.35 -23.40
C PRO A 97 -9.90 12.06 -21.96
N GLY A 98 -9.12 12.51 -20.97
CA GLY A 98 -9.50 12.35 -19.56
C GLY A 98 -10.86 13.01 -19.26
N TYR A 99 -11.59 12.51 -18.27
CA TYR A 99 -12.95 12.98 -17.94
C TYR A 99 -13.04 14.51 -17.70
N LEU A 100 -12.02 15.11 -17.09
CA LEU A 100 -11.96 16.56 -16.89
C LEU A 100 -11.80 17.31 -18.22
N MET A 101 -11.02 16.77 -19.16
CA MET A 101 -10.88 17.34 -20.50
C MET A 101 -12.16 17.15 -21.32
N GLN A 102 -12.87 16.02 -21.16
CA GLN A 102 -14.19 15.81 -21.76
C GLN A 102 -15.19 16.87 -21.27
N PHE A 103 -15.23 17.13 -19.95
CA PHE A 103 -16.03 18.19 -19.36
C PHE A 103 -15.68 19.56 -19.93
N TRP A 104 -14.40 19.95 -19.89
CA TRP A 104 -13.97 21.26 -20.39
C TRP A 104 -14.24 21.44 -21.88
N ARG A 105 -14.02 20.40 -22.70
CA ARG A 105 -14.35 20.44 -24.12
C ARG A 105 -15.84 20.65 -24.33
N PHE A 106 -16.68 19.88 -23.64
CA PHE A 106 -18.13 19.98 -23.76
C PHE A 106 -18.66 21.36 -23.36
N VAL A 107 -18.26 21.87 -22.18
CA VAL A 107 -18.70 23.18 -21.68
C VAL A 107 -18.21 24.34 -22.56
N ASN A 108 -17.03 24.22 -23.17
CA ASN A 108 -16.51 25.25 -24.06
C ASN A 108 -17.07 25.15 -25.49
N SER A 109 -17.53 23.98 -25.94
CA SER A 109 -18.05 23.77 -27.30
C SER A 109 -19.56 23.95 -27.43
N GLU A 110 -20.31 23.69 -26.36
CA GLU A 110 -21.78 23.73 -26.35
C GLU A 110 -22.26 24.95 -25.55
N PRO A 111 -23.01 25.89 -26.15
CA PRO A 111 -23.59 27.00 -25.41
C PRO A 111 -24.69 26.51 -24.46
N LEU A 112 -24.88 27.24 -23.36
CA LEU A 112 -25.93 26.94 -22.38
C LEU A 112 -27.31 26.82 -23.07
N PRO A 113 -28.02 25.70 -22.88
CA PRO A 113 -29.32 25.49 -23.50
C PRO A 113 -30.32 26.51 -22.98
N LYS A 114 -31.06 27.15 -23.90
CA LYS A 114 -32.07 28.18 -23.57
C LYS A 114 -33.41 27.57 -23.14
N SER A 115 -33.64 26.29 -23.40
CA SER A 115 -34.89 25.59 -23.06
C SER A 115 -34.72 24.67 -21.86
N ALA A 116 -35.71 24.67 -20.95
CA ALA A 116 -35.70 23.83 -19.75
C ALA A 116 -35.62 22.32 -20.09
N GLY A 117 -36.18 21.89 -21.22
CA GLY A 117 -36.14 20.50 -21.69
C GLY A 117 -34.75 20.02 -22.15
N ALA A 118 -33.89 20.93 -22.65
CA ALA A 118 -32.53 20.60 -23.05
C ALA A 118 -31.51 20.72 -21.90
N LEU A 119 -31.93 21.23 -20.75
CA LEU A 119 -31.09 21.46 -19.58
C LEU A 119 -30.70 20.14 -18.88
N LEU A 120 -31.63 19.19 -18.81
CA LEU A 120 -31.41 17.84 -18.26
C LEU A 120 -30.34 17.03 -19.04
N PRO A 121 -30.42 16.86 -20.37
CA PRO A 121 -29.38 16.17 -21.12
C PRO A 121 -28.05 16.91 -21.07
N TYR A 122 -28.04 18.24 -21.15
CA TYR A 122 -26.82 19.05 -21.02
C TYR A 122 -26.12 18.86 -19.66
N LEU A 123 -26.89 18.84 -18.57
CA LEU A 123 -26.35 18.52 -17.25
C LEU A 123 -25.80 17.09 -17.19
N ASN A 124 -26.45 16.12 -17.83
CA ASN A 124 -25.93 14.75 -17.84
C ASN A 124 -24.57 14.66 -18.57
N PHE A 125 -24.43 15.31 -19.73
CA PHE A 125 -23.18 15.31 -20.50
C PHE A 125 -22.07 16.17 -19.89
N SER A 126 -22.41 17.20 -19.10
CA SER A 126 -21.42 18.04 -18.40
C SER A 126 -21.06 17.50 -17.01
N VAL A 127 -22.07 17.24 -16.18
CA VAL A 127 -21.89 16.92 -14.76
C VAL A 127 -21.37 15.51 -14.57
N VAL A 128 -21.77 14.52 -15.39
CA VAL A 128 -21.29 13.14 -15.22
C VAL A 128 -19.77 13.00 -15.42
N PRO A 129 -19.15 13.56 -16.48
CA PRO A 129 -17.68 13.57 -16.58
C PRO A 129 -17.00 14.29 -15.42
N LEU A 130 -17.58 15.39 -14.92
CA LEU A 130 -17.05 16.09 -13.75
C LEU A 130 -17.11 15.24 -12.49
N ILE A 131 -18.25 14.60 -12.20
CA ILE A 131 -18.40 13.66 -11.07
C ILE A 131 -17.39 12.53 -11.20
N LYS A 132 -17.25 11.93 -12.39
CA LYS A 132 -16.25 10.87 -12.65
C LYS A 132 -14.82 11.38 -12.41
N ALA A 133 -14.51 12.62 -12.78
CA ALA A 133 -13.22 13.23 -12.54
C ALA A 133 -12.95 13.44 -11.03
N VAL A 134 -13.94 13.95 -10.29
CA VAL A 134 -13.84 14.17 -8.82
C VAL A 134 -13.70 12.84 -8.08
N LEU A 135 -14.52 11.84 -8.42
CA LEU A 135 -14.42 10.50 -7.82
C LEU A 135 -13.05 9.86 -8.11
N LYS A 136 -12.59 9.98 -9.36
CA LYS A 136 -11.25 9.51 -9.74
C LYS A 136 -10.16 10.23 -8.94
N ALA A 137 -10.23 11.56 -8.81
CA ALA A 137 -9.28 12.34 -8.03
C ALA A 137 -9.29 11.92 -6.55
N GLY A 138 -10.47 11.76 -5.94
CA GLY A 138 -10.61 11.26 -4.58
C GLY A 138 -9.97 9.88 -4.38
N LEU A 139 -10.15 8.96 -5.34
CA LEU A 139 -9.51 7.65 -5.31
C LEU A 139 -7.98 7.77 -5.39
N TYR A 140 -7.43 8.64 -6.25
CA TYR A 140 -6.00 8.91 -6.26
C TYR A 140 -5.49 9.51 -4.94
N PHE A 141 -6.22 10.42 -4.31
CA PHE A 141 -5.85 10.97 -3.00
C PHE A 141 -5.74 9.88 -1.93
N ILE A 142 -6.68 8.93 -1.90
CA ILE A 142 -6.60 7.77 -0.99
C ILE A 142 -5.36 6.94 -1.30
N MET A 143 -5.08 6.70 -2.59
CA MET A 143 -3.92 5.90 -3.00
C MET A 143 -2.57 6.56 -2.75
N PHE A 144 -2.52 7.89 -2.67
CA PHE A 144 -1.34 8.68 -2.34
C PHE A 144 -1.22 9.04 -0.86
N SER A 145 -2.27 8.83 -0.07
CA SER A 145 -2.24 9.14 1.36
C SER A 145 -1.27 8.19 2.07
N PRO A 146 -0.38 8.68 2.95
CA PRO A 146 0.52 7.82 3.70
C PRO A 146 -0.22 6.80 4.56
N ALA A 147 0.37 5.61 4.69
CA ALA A 147 -0.33 4.47 5.23
C ALA A 147 -0.79 4.65 6.68
N TYR A 148 0.03 5.34 7.46
CA TYR A 148 -0.28 5.68 8.85
C TYR A 148 -1.47 6.64 8.96
N VAL A 149 -1.64 7.59 8.03
CA VAL A 149 -2.75 8.56 8.06
C VAL A 149 -4.08 7.83 7.89
N ILE A 150 -4.13 6.92 6.93
CA ILE A 150 -5.32 6.09 6.69
C ILE A 150 -5.56 5.15 7.88
N ALA A 151 -4.50 4.53 8.40
CA ALA A 151 -4.59 3.67 9.58
C ALA A 151 -5.20 4.41 10.79
N TYR A 152 -4.72 5.61 11.11
CA TYR A 152 -5.26 6.41 12.22
C TYR A 152 -6.70 6.88 11.99
N ALA A 153 -7.07 7.21 10.75
CA ALA A 153 -8.44 7.62 10.43
C ALA A 153 -9.46 6.50 10.67
N PHE A 154 -9.05 5.23 10.51
CA PHE A 154 -9.92 4.06 10.69
C PHE A 154 -9.78 3.35 12.04
N LYS A 155 -8.71 3.62 12.79
CA LYS A 155 -8.43 3.01 14.11
C LYS A 155 -9.58 3.08 15.12
N THR A 156 -10.48 4.06 14.98
CA THR A 156 -11.59 4.27 15.91
C THR A 156 -12.91 3.63 15.49
N ARG A 157 -13.02 3.04 14.28
CA ARG A 157 -14.32 2.63 13.71
C ARG A 157 -14.42 1.20 13.20
N PHE A 158 -13.30 0.52 12.95
CA PHE A 158 -13.29 -0.84 12.43
C PHE A 158 -12.51 -1.75 13.37
N ASP A 159 -12.84 -3.05 13.39
CA ASP A 159 -11.97 -4.09 13.92
C ASP A 159 -10.68 -4.11 13.07
N THR A 160 -9.74 -3.26 13.46
CA THR A 160 -8.45 -3.07 12.79
C THR A 160 -7.52 -4.26 12.96
N ASP A 161 -7.92 -5.24 13.77
CA ASP A 161 -7.14 -6.43 14.12
C ASP A 161 -7.20 -7.53 13.03
N SER A 162 -7.91 -7.29 11.91
CA SER A 162 -7.98 -8.26 10.82
C SER A 162 -6.80 -8.15 9.84
N LEU A 163 -6.20 -9.31 9.53
CA LEU A 163 -5.19 -9.44 8.47
C LEU A 163 -5.68 -8.88 7.13
N PHE A 164 -6.98 -9.00 6.85
CA PHE A 164 -7.61 -8.44 5.66
C PHE A 164 -7.45 -6.92 5.58
N PHE A 165 -7.66 -6.21 6.69
CA PHE A 165 -7.52 -4.76 6.74
C PHE A 165 -6.06 -4.31 6.54
N LEU A 166 -5.10 -5.03 7.15
CA LEU A 166 -3.67 -4.82 6.92
C LEU A 166 -3.30 -4.98 5.45
N VAL A 167 -3.78 -6.05 4.79
CA VAL A 167 -3.54 -6.31 3.37
C VAL A 167 -4.14 -5.19 2.50
N LEU A 168 -5.38 -4.80 2.76
CA LEU A 168 -6.06 -3.74 2.02
C LEU A 168 -5.30 -2.41 2.09
N LEU A 169 -4.88 -2.01 3.30
CA LEU A 169 -4.04 -0.82 3.48
C LEU A 169 -2.69 -0.98 2.79
N GLY A 170 -2.03 -2.13 2.92
CA GLY A 170 -0.75 -2.39 2.27
C GLY A 170 -0.80 -2.24 0.75
N VAL A 171 -1.93 -2.56 0.11
CA VAL A 171 -2.13 -2.40 -1.33
C VAL A 171 -2.44 -0.95 -1.71
N ILE A 172 -3.25 -0.25 -0.90
CA ILE A 172 -3.84 1.04 -1.28
C ILE A 172 -3.03 2.23 -0.75
N SER A 173 -2.50 2.21 0.47
CA SER A 173 -2.17 3.42 1.25
C SER A 173 -0.70 3.83 1.28
N ASN A 174 0.11 3.41 0.31
CA ASN A 174 1.55 3.74 0.31
C ASN A 174 2.05 4.34 -1.01
N GLY A 175 1.15 4.69 -1.93
CA GLY A 175 1.52 5.19 -3.24
C GLY A 175 2.30 4.19 -4.11
N LEU A 176 2.58 2.96 -3.63
CA LEU A 176 3.35 1.97 -4.38
C LEU A 176 2.59 1.54 -5.62
N LEU A 177 1.30 1.20 -5.46
CA LEU A 177 0.51 0.76 -6.59
C LEU A 177 0.48 1.79 -7.73
N ILE A 178 0.34 3.10 -7.43
CA ILE A 178 0.34 4.14 -8.46
C ILE A 178 1.75 4.43 -8.99
N THR A 179 2.75 4.56 -8.12
CA THR A 179 4.14 4.85 -8.52
C THR A 179 4.69 3.76 -9.43
N TYR A 180 4.49 2.49 -9.07
CA TYR A 180 4.94 1.37 -9.88
C TYR A 180 4.05 1.14 -11.11
N ALA A 181 2.75 1.45 -11.07
CA ALA A 181 1.92 1.50 -12.27
C ALA A 181 2.40 2.57 -13.26
N GLN A 182 2.81 3.74 -12.78
CA GLN A 182 3.41 4.79 -13.60
C GLN A 182 4.75 4.32 -14.19
N LYS A 183 5.61 3.68 -13.39
CA LYS A 183 6.90 3.14 -13.85
C LYS A 183 6.72 2.11 -14.95
N PHE A 184 5.81 1.15 -14.75
CA PHE A 184 5.50 0.12 -15.75
C PHE A 184 4.85 0.71 -17.01
N TYR A 185 3.96 1.68 -16.87
CA TYR A 185 3.40 2.43 -17.99
C TYR A 185 4.48 3.13 -18.83
N THR A 186 5.49 3.74 -18.18
CA THR A 186 6.62 4.36 -18.88
C THR A 186 7.42 3.33 -19.68
N PHE A 187 7.62 2.11 -19.14
CA PHE A 187 8.25 1.03 -19.92
C PHE A 187 7.41 0.65 -21.14
N LEU A 188 6.09 0.48 -20.99
CA LEU A 188 5.20 0.20 -22.13
C LEU A 188 5.29 1.28 -23.21
N LEU A 189 5.32 2.56 -22.81
CA LEU A 189 5.45 3.69 -23.73
C LEU A 189 6.82 3.76 -24.42
N SER A 190 7.89 3.42 -23.70
CA SER A 190 9.24 3.36 -24.28
C SER A 190 9.33 2.22 -25.30
N GLU A 191 8.84 1.03 -24.94
CA GLU A 191 8.80 -0.14 -25.82
C GLU A 191 7.95 0.09 -27.07
N SER A 192 6.80 0.77 -26.94
CA SER A 192 5.93 1.03 -28.08
C SER A 192 6.53 1.95 -29.16
N ARG A 193 7.61 2.68 -28.82
CA ARG A 193 8.29 3.61 -29.74
C ARG A 193 9.48 2.97 -30.48
N LYS A 194 9.81 1.72 -30.18
CA LYS A 194 10.97 1.04 -30.78
C LYS A 194 10.65 0.49 -32.18
N GLY A 195 11.68 0.39 -33.03
CA GLY A 195 11.52 -0.02 -34.44
C GLY A 195 10.98 -1.43 -34.66
N TYR A 196 11.14 -2.36 -33.71
CA TYR A 196 10.58 -3.70 -33.82
C TYR A 196 9.05 -3.69 -33.86
N VAL A 197 8.41 -2.68 -33.28
CA VAL A 197 6.95 -2.49 -33.31
C VAL A 197 6.48 -2.23 -34.74
N GLN A 198 7.22 -1.40 -35.49
CA GLN A 198 6.93 -1.15 -36.91
C GLN A 198 7.11 -2.44 -37.72
N THR A 199 8.13 -3.22 -37.42
CA THR A 199 8.35 -4.53 -38.07
C THR A 199 7.23 -5.51 -37.76
N ALA A 200 6.73 -5.54 -36.52
CA ALA A 200 5.61 -6.36 -36.10
C ALA A 200 4.32 -6.00 -36.84
N ILE A 201 4.07 -4.70 -37.04
CA ILE A 201 2.92 -4.20 -37.84
C ILE A 201 3.06 -4.65 -39.31
N VAL A 202 4.25 -4.56 -39.89
CA VAL A 202 4.52 -5.04 -41.27
C VAL A 202 4.32 -6.55 -41.41
N LYS A 203 4.60 -7.32 -40.34
CA LYS A 203 4.32 -8.77 -40.25
C LYS A 203 2.83 -9.11 -40.01
N SER A 204 1.93 -8.15 -40.25
CA SER A 204 0.47 -8.32 -40.15
C SER A 204 -0.04 -8.68 -38.76
N LEU A 205 0.68 -8.33 -37.68
CA LEU A 205 0.14 -8.42 -36.32
C LEU A 205 -0.93 -7.35 -36.10
N HIS A 206 -1.96 -7.68 -35.31
CA HIS A 206 -3.02 -6.74 -34.98
C HIS A 206 -2.45 -5.54 -34.20
N ASN A 207 -2.89 -4.33 -34.58
CA ASN A 207 -2.44 -3.06 -34.00
C ASN A 207 -3.62 -2.20 -33.51
N ASN A 208 -4.78 -2.81 -33.31
CA ASN A 208 -5.96 -2.08 -32.90
C ASN A 208 -6.13 -2.15 -31.37
N TYR A 209 -6.18 -1.00 -30.72
CA TYR A 209 -6.34 -0.92 -29.26
C TYR A 209 -7.80 -0.76 -28.83
N PHE A 210 -8.75 -0.60 -29.76
CA PHE A 210 -10.18 -0.47 -29.44
C PHE A 210 -10.77 -1.79 -28.93
N GLN A 211 -11.63 -1.73 -27.92
CA GLN A 211 -12.16 -2.92 -27.24
C GLN A 211 -13.30 -3.61 -28.00
N HIS A 212 -13.92 -2.90 -28.95
CA HIS A 212 -15.11 -3.34 -29.67
C HIS A 212 -14.80 -3.97 -31.04
N THR A 213 -13.52 -4.04 -31.42
CA THR A 213 -13.08 -4.64 -32.68
C THR A 213 -12.55 -6.05 -32.45
N PRO A 214 -12.73 -6.97 -33.43
CA PRO A 214 -12.23 -8.34 -33.33
C PRO A 214 -10.70 -8.40 -33.22
N ASP A 215 -10.01 -7.42 -33.80
CA ASP A 215 -8.55 -7.26 -33.75
C ASP A 215 -8.07 -6.46 -32.52
N GLY A 216 -8.98 -6.20 -31.58
CA GLY A 216 -8.82 -5.34 -30.43
C GLY A 216 -8.31 -6.03 -29.17
N ILE A 217 -7.85 -5.24 -28.19
CA ILE A 217 -7.54 -5.76 -26.85
C ILE A 217 -8.81 -5.74 -25.99
N GLY A 218 -9.43 -6.91 -25.82
CA GLY A 218 -10.61 -7.08 -24.96
C GLY A 218 -10.30 -6.96 -23.46
N TRP A 219 -11.30 -6.54 -22.68
CA TRP A 219 -11.21 -6.47 -21.21
C TRP A 219 -10.77 -7.79 -20.55
N PRO A 220 -11.22 -8.98 -20.98
CA PRO A 220 -10.79 -10.24 -20.37
C PRO A 220 -9.27 -10.47 -20.49
N ALA A 221 -8.65 -10.01 -21.59
CA ALA A 221 -7.21 -10.14 -21.77
C ALA A 221 -6.43 -9.24 -20.80
N ILE A 222 -6.96 -8.05 -20.48
CA ILE A 222 -6.34 -7.09 -19.54
C ILE A 222 -6.42 -7.61 -18.10
N PHE A 223 -7.54 -8.22 -17.70
CA PHE A 223 -7.76 -8.70 -16.33
C PHE A 223 -7.35 -10.17 -16.11
N ARG A 224 -6.74 -10.82 -17.10
CA ARG A 224 -6.20 -12.18 -16.92
C ARG A 224 -5.02 -12.15 -15.95
N PHE A 225 -4.94 -13.14 -15.06
CA PHE A 225 -3.83 -13.26 -14.10
C PHE A 225 -2.47 -13.39 -14.81
N ASN A 226 -2.39 -14.29 -15.80
CA ASN A 226 -1.27 -14.35 -16.73
C ASN A 226 -1.62 -13.57 -18.00
N LYS A 227 -1.11 -12.34 -18.10
CA LYS A 227 -1.41 -11.44 -19.22
C LYS A 227 -0.62 -11.86 -20.45
N SER A 228 -1.34 -12.21 -21.51
CA SER A 228 -0.78 -12.59 -22.81
C SER A 228 -1.67 -12.02 -23.91
N PHE A 229 -1.06 -11.46 -24.95
CA PHE A 229 -1.78 -10.83 -26.07
C PHE A 229 -1.35 -11.47 -27.40
N PRO A 230 -1.76 -12.72 -27.66
CA PRO A 230 -1.33 -13.45 -28.86
C PRO A 230 -1.84 -12.76 -30.12
N GLY A 231 -1.00 -12.71 -31.16
CA GLY A 231 -1.36 -12.11 -32.45
C GLY A 231 -1.47 -10.58 -32.47
N HIS A 232 -1.25 -9.91 -31.33
CA HIS A 232 -1.30 -8.45 -31.23
C HIS A 232 0.09 -7.88 -30.96
N VAL A 233 0.43 -6.74 -31.58
CA VAL A 233 1.73 -6.06 -31.41
C VAL A 233 2.04 -5.74 -29.94
N PHE A 234 0.99 -5.47 -29.16
CA PHE A 234 1.08 -5.26 -27.72
C PHE A 234 1.65 -6.46 -26.94
N GLY A 235 1.55 -7.70 -27.44
CA GLY A 235 2.16 -8.87 -26.80
C GLY A 235 3.66 -8.69 -26.60
N HIS A 236 4.37 -8.34 -27.69
CA HIS A 236 5.82 -8.10 -27.65
C HIS A 236 6.18 -6.88 -26.80
N ILE A 237 5.41 -5.80 -26.90
CA ILE A 237 5.60 -4.59 -26.07
C ILE A 237 5.48 -4.96 -24.58
N TYR A 238 4.44 -5.71 -24.22
CA TYR A 238 4.16 -6.11 -22.86
C TYR A 238 5.24 -7.05 -22.31
N GLU A 239 5.67 -8.05 -23.07
CA GLU A 239 6.70 -9.00 -22.67
C GLU A 239 8.05 -8.31 -22.39
N ASN A 240 8.48 -7.43 -23.31
CA ASN A 240 9.71 -6.67 -23.17
C ASN A 240 9.67 -5.68 -22.00
N ALA A 241 8.53 -4.99 -21.84
CA ALA A 241 8.32 -4.09 -20.71
C ALA A 241 8.29 -4.86 -19.38
N ASN A 242 7.65 -6.04 -19.35
CA ASN A 242 7.55 -6.87 -18.14
C ASN A 242 8.92 -7.39 -17.74
N PHE A 243 9.75 -7.81 -18.69
CA PHE A 243 11.14 -8.20 -18.41
C PHE A 243 11.95 -7.08 -17.75
N GLN A 244 11.87 -5.85 -18.27
CA GLN A 244 12.53 -4.70 -17.65
C GLN A 244 11.96 -4.38 -16.26
N TYR A 245 10.64 -4.52 -16.10
CA TYR A 245 9.97 -4.25 -14.84
C TYR A 245 10.31 -5.26 -13.75
N MET A 246 10.65 -6.52 -14.07
CA MET A 246 11.04 -7.54 -13.07
C MET A 246 12.18 -7.08 -12.14
N ALA A 247 13.13 -6.29 -12.64
CA ALA A 247 14.21 -5.74 -11.83
C ALA A 247 13.71 -4.78 -10.74
N THR A 248 12.56 -4.14 -10.95
CA THR A 248 11.96 -3.18 -10.01
C THR A 248 11.23 -3.84 -8.85
N ILE A 249 10.99 -5.16 -8.90
CA ILE A 249 10.35 -5.92 -7.81
C ILE A 249 11.18 -5.81 -6.52
N LYS A 250 12.51 -5.75 -6.62
CA LYS A 250 13.40 -5.59 -5.46
C LYS A 250 13.16 -4.27 -4.74
N GLU A 251 13.03 -3.20 -5.51
CA GLU A 251 12.73 -1.86 -4.99
C GLU A 251 11.34 -1.85 -4.34
N GLN A 252 10.34 -2.43 -5.01
CA GLN A 252 8.97 -2.51 -4.51
C GLN A 252 8.88 -3.32 -3.22
N ALA A 253 9.63 -4.42 -3.10
CA ALA A 253 9.68 -5.25 -1.91
C ALA A 253 10.17 -4.48 -0.68
N SER A 254 11.23 -3.69 -0.82
CA SER A 254 11.79 -2.87 0.27
C SER A 254 10.80 -1.81 0.77
N PHE A 255 10.14 -1.12 -0.16
CA PHE A 255 9.11 -0.14 0.22
C PHE A 255 7.87 -0.79 0.82
N LEU A 256 7.47 -1.95 0.32
CA LEU A 256 6.32 -2.69 0.84
C LEU A 256 6.55 -3.11 2.28
N ILE A 257 7.71 -3.70 2.59
CA ILE A 257 8.07 -4.10 3.96
C ILE A 257 8.06 -2.88 4.89
N THR A 258 8.66 -1.77 4.46
CA THR A 258 8.63 -0.51 5.21
C THR A 258 7.20 -0.04 5.47
N GLY A 259 6.34 -0.09 4.45
CA GLY A 259 4.93 0.27 4.57
C GLY A 259 4.16 -0.62 5.54
N LEU A 260 4.34 -1.94 5.47
CA LEU A 260 3.69 -2.90 6.37
C LEU A 260 4.12 -2.70 7.83
N VAL A 261 5.41 -2.47 8.07
CA VAL A 261 5.92 -2.16 9.42
C VAL A 261 5.24 -0.91 9.97
N ILE A 262 5.14 0.16 9.17
CA ILE A 262 4.48 1.42 9.57
C ILE A 262 2.99 1.19 9.85
N ILE A 263 2.29 0.42 9.00
CA ILE A 263 0.85 0.14 9.19
C ILE A 263 0.63 -0.64 10.48
N GLU A 264 1.37 -1.74 10.69
CA GLU A 264 1.22 -2.55 11.91
C GLU A 264 1.51 -1.74 13.18
N MET A 265 2.56 -0.90 13.15
CA MET A 265 2.87 0.00 14.28
C MET A 265 1.77 1.03 14.53
N ALA A 266 1.20 1.62 13.47
CA ALA A 266 0.15 2.64 13.60
C ALA A 266 -1.17 2.06 14.11
N LEU A 267 -1.57 0.90 13.59
CA LEU A 267 -2.77 0.19 14.03
C LEU A 267 -2.64 -0.32 15.47
N ASN A 268 -1.40 -0.58 15.94
CA ASN A 268 -1.12 -0.98 17.32
C ASN A 268 -1.90 -2.25 17.70
N ILE A 269 -1.96 -3.20 16.77
CA ILE A 269 -2.69 -4.46 16.92
C ILE A 269 -1.88 -5.35 17.86
N GLN A 270 -2.48 -5.79 18.96
CA GLN A 270 -1.83 -6.69 19.90
C GLN A 270 -1.57 -8.05 19.25
N GLY A 271 -0.41 -8.64 19.51
CA GLY A 271 -0.05 -9.93 18.92
C GLY A 271 0.46 -9.87 17.48
N HIS A 272 0.76 -8.68 16.94
CA HIS A 272 1.47 -8.53 15.68
C HIS A 272 2.97 -8.29 15.88
N LEU A 273 3.77 -8.68 14.89
CA LEU A 273 5.23 -8.68 14.95
C LEU A 273 5.79 -7.28 15.23
N CYS A 274 5.31 -6.25 14.53
CA CYS A 274 5.85 -4.89 14.68
C CYS A 274 5.39 -4.20 15.96
N TYR A 275 4.24 -4.60 16.52
CA TYR A 275 3.82 -4.16 17.84
C TYR A 275 4.74 -4.75 18.93
N GLU A 276 5.06 -6.05 18.86
CA GLU A 276 6.02 -6.67 19.77
C GLU A 276 7.42 -6.07 19.62
N LEU A 277 7.85 -5.73 18.39
CA LEU A 277 9.10 -5.01 18.18
C LEU A 277 9.12 -3.68 18.96
N LEU A 278 8.09 -2.84 18.80
CA LEU A 278 7.99 -1.55 19.48
C LEU A 278 7.96 -1.72 21.00
N GLN A 279 7.22 -2.71 21.48
CA GLN A 279 7.14 -3.05 22.90
C GLN A 279 8.52 -3.45 23.46
N ASN A 280 9.26 -4.32 22.77
CA ASN A 280 10.57 -4.78 23.23
C ASN A 280 11.62 -3.66 23.17
N LEU A 281 11.53 -2.75 22.18
CA LEU A 281 12.35 -1.53 22.16
C LEU A 281 12.05 -0.63 23.37
N LEU A 282 10.78 -0.37 23.67
CA LEU A 282 10.37 0.46 24.82
C LEU A 282 10.86 -0.10 26.16
N PHE A 283 10.90 -1.43 26.29
CA PHE A 283 11.38 -2.11 27.49
C PHE A 283 12.87 -2.46 27.47
N ASN A 284 13.67 -1.91 26.54
CA ASN A 284 15.10 -2.13 26.41
C ASN A 284 15.49 -3.63 26.27
N ARG A 285 14.67 -4.43 25.58
CA ARG A 285 14.97 -5.82 25.21
C ARG A 285 15.50 -5.89 23.78
N TYR A 286 16.74 -5.48 23.64
CA TYR A 286 17.40 -5.40 22.33
C TYR A 286 17.65 -6.76 21.69
N ASP A 287 17.75 -7.83 22.47
CA ASP A 287 17.88 -9.21 22.00
C ASP A 287 16.69 -9.62 21.10
N VAL A 288 15.47 -9.46 21.60
CA VAL A 288 14.24 -9.79 20.86
C VAL A 288 14.07 -8.85 19.67
N ALA A 289 14.32 -7.55 19.89
CA ALA A 289 14.19 -6.55 18.83
C ALA A 289 15.15 -6.83 17.67
N LEU A 290 16.41 -7.17 17.96
CA LEU A 290 17.40 -7.53 16.95
C LEU A 290 17.00 -8.80 16.19
N ALA A 291 16.48 -9.82 16.87
CA ALA A 291 15.96 -11.01 16.21
C ALA A 291 14.83 -10.66 15.23
N ILE A 292 13.90 -9.79 15.64
CA ILE A 292 12.80 -9.33 14.79
C ILE A 292 13.33 -8.59 13.54
N ILE A 293 14.27 -7.66 13.73
CA ILE A 293 14.86 -6.88 12.65
C ILE A 293 15.63 -7.78 11.67
N LEU A 294 16.42 -8.73 12.20
CA LEU A 294 17.18 -9.68 11.39
C LEU A 294 16.28 -10.59 10.56
N GLY A 295 15.16 -11.08 11.10
CA GLY A 295 14.24 -11.89 10.30
C GLY A 295 13.50 -11.07 9.25
N ILE A 296 13.13 -9.81 9.52
CA ILE A 296 12.59 -8.92 8.48
C ILE A 296 13.63 -8.70 7.37
N PHE A 297 14.89 -8.44 7.74
CA PHE A 297 15.99 -8.31 6.78
C PHE A 297 16.19 -9.59 5.94
N ALA A 298 16.12 -10.76 6.57
CA ALA A 298 16.22 -12.05 5.87
C ALA A 298 15.09 -12.23 4.85
N VAL A 299 13.86 -11.80 5.18
CA VAL A 299 12.72 -11.82 4.24
C VAL A 299 12.99 -10.90 3.04
N VAL A 300 13.48 -9.67 3.25
CA VAL A 300 13.86 -8.76 2.14
C VAL A 300 14.89 -9.44 1.24
N LYS A 301 15.93 -10.03 1.83
CA LYS A 301 17.01 -10.68 1.08
C LYS A 301 16.54 -11.91 0.33
N ALA A 302 15.66 -12.71 0.92
CA ALA A 302 15.04 -13.84 0.24
C ALA A 302 14.26 -13.38 -1.01
N THR A 303 13.51 -12.27 -0.92
CA THR A 303 12.80 -11.70 -2.07
C THR A 303 13.77 -11.20 -3.15
N GLU A 304 14.87 -10.53 -2.78
CA GLU A 304 15.89 -10.09 -3.74
C GLU A 304 16.48 -11.28 -4.52
N ILE A 305 16.89 -12.34 -3.81
CA ILE A 305 17.44 -13.57 -4.41
C ILE A 305 16.41 -14.22 -5.33
N PHE A 306 15.15 -14.30 -4.90
CA PHE A 306 14.07 -14.86 -5.72
C PHE A 306 13.84 -14.05 -7.00
N ALA A 307 13.85 -12.72 -6.91
CA ALA A 307 13.72 -11.84 -8.07
C ALA A 307 14.89 -12.04 -9.06
N ASP A 308 16.13 -12.13 -8.57
CA ASP A 308 17.31 -12.40 -9.39
C ASP A 308 17.23 -13.75 -10.09
N TYR A 309 16.85 -14.80 -9.36
CA TYR A 309 16.66 -16.12 -9.93
C TYR A 309 15.63 -16.11 -11.06
N ARG A 310 14.52 -15.40 -10.88
CA ARG A 310 13.47 -15.26 -11.90
C ARG A 310 13.97 -14.49 -13.12
N ILE A 311 14.70 -13.39 -12.94
CA ILE A 311 15.29 -12.62 -14.06
C ILE A 311 16.29 -13.48 -14.84
N PHE A 312 17.17 -14.19 -14.13
CA PHE A 312 18.16 -15.08 -14.74
C PHE A 312 17.50 -16.15 -15.60
N ARG A 313 16.48 -16.83 -15.07
CA ARG A 313 15.73 -17.86 -15.81
C ARG A 313 15.03 -17.29 -17.04
N THR A 314 14.43 -16.11 -16.93
CA THR A 314 13.78 -15.45 -18.08
C THR A 314 14.80 -15.03 -19.14
N ARG A 315 15.98 -14.53 -18.74
CA ARG A 315 17.08 -14.19 -19.66
C ARG A 315 17.57 -15.41 -20.44
N GLN A 316 17.73 -16.56 -19.78
CA GLN A 316 18.11 -17.80 -20.46
C GLN A 316 17.07 -18.23 -21.49
N ARG A 317 15.78 -18.06 -21.19
CA ARG A 317 14.71 -18.35 -22.14
C ARG A 317 14.82 -17.48 -23.40
N PHE A 318 14.99 -16.18 -23.25
CA PHE A 318 15.16 -15.26 -24.39
C PHE A 318 16.46 -15.45 -25.17
N ALA A 319 17.50 -16.03 -24.56
CA ALA A 319 18.76 -16.34 -25.25
C ALA A 319 18.68 -17.62 -26.10
N ASN A 320 17.71 -18.49 -25.82
CA ASN A 320 17.53 -19.78 -26.49
C ASN A 320 16.38 -19.78 -27.52
N GLU A 321 15.66 -18.67 -27.67
CA GLU A 321 14.61 -18.42 -28.67
C GLU A 321 15.17 -17.57 -29.83
#